data_AF-A0A931XMM8-F1
#
_entry.id   AF-A0A931XMM8-F1
#
_cell.length_a   1.000
_cell.length_b   1.000
_cell.length_c   1.000
_cell.angle_alpha   90.00
_cell.angle_beta   90.00
_cell.angle_gamma   90.00
#
_symmetry.space_group_name_H-M   'P 1'
#
loop_
_entity.id
_entity.type
_entity.pdbx_description
1 polymer ?
#
loop_
_entity_poly.entity_id
_entity_poly.type
_entity_poly.pdbx_seq_one_letter_code
_entity_poly.pdbx_strand_id
1 'polypeptide(L)'
;MTKSIKVKNIKNGGIKPISPFKTLEEEANFWDTHSAVDQINKGTLVGFHQANKTKTLTIRVQPEDLQSLRELAFKQGIGPTTLARMWLLEKLHESKTK
;
A
#
# COMPACT_ATOMS: atom_id res chain seq x y z
N MET A 1 -20.48 26.00 1.86
CA MET A 1 -20.97 25.10 0.77
C MET A 1 -19.86 24.16 0.36
N THR A 2 -19.70 23.03 1.05
CA THR A 2 -18.69 22.01 0.71
C THR A 2 -19.19 21.18 -0.47
N LYS A 3 -18.72 21.52 -1.68
CA LYS A 3 -19.07 20.83 -2.92
C LYS A 3 -18.40 19.45 -2.88
N SER A 4 -19.18 18.41 -2.60
CA SER A 4 -18.73 17.03 -2.69
C SER A 4 -18.45 16.69 -4.16
N ILE A 5 -17.18 16.51 -4.51
CA ILE A 5 -16.78 16.12 -5.86
C ILE A 5 -17.15 14.65 -6.03
N LYS A 6 -18.29 14.38 -6.68
CA LYS A 6 -18.66 13.02 -7.11
C LYS A 6 -17.66 12.54 -8.15
N VAL A 7 -16.70 11.73 -7.74
CA VAL A 7 -15.83 10.99 -8.66
C VAL A 7 -16.67 9.92 -9.35
N LYS A 8 -16.98 10.15 -10.63
CA LYS A 8 -17.66 9.17 -11.48
C LYS A 8 -16.62 8.10 -11.84
N ASN A 9 -16.89 6.84 -11.51
CA ASN A 9 -16.00 5.72 -11.85
C ASN A 9 -16.17 5.41 -13.35
N ILE A 10 -15.33 6.02 -14.18
CA ILE A 10 -15.31 5.78 -15.61
C ILE A 10 -14.33 4.62 -15.84
N LYS A 11 -14.85 3.44 -16.21
CA LYS A 11 -14.03 2.31 -16.66
C LYS A 11 -13.47 2.62 -18.05
N ASN A 12 -12.46 3.48 -18.14
CA ASN A 12 -11.79 3.79 -19.40
C ASN A 12 -10.34 3.30 -19.35
N GLY A 13 -9.93 2.64 -20.44
CA GLY A 13 -8.69 1.90 -20.65
C GLY A 13 -7.52 2.25 -19.74
N GLY A 14 -6.96 1.23 -19.09
CA GLY A 14 -5.76 1.36 -18.29
C GLY A 14 -4.66 2.09 -19.04
N ILE A 15 -3.92 2.93 -18.32
CA ILE A 15 -2.77 3.65 -18.84
C ILE A 15 -1.79 2.59 -19.38
N LYS A 16 -1.49 2.64 -20.67
CA LYS A 16 -0.47 1.76 -21.25
C LYS A 16 0.89 2.26 -20.74
N PRO A 17 1.68 1.43 -20.04
CA PRO A 17 3.02 1.83 -19.64
C PRO A 17 3.89 2.07 -20.88
N ILE A 18 4.95 2.86 -20.73
CA ILE A 18 6.00 2.95 -21.74
C ILE A 18 6.54 1.55 -22.04
N SER A 19 6.90 1.31 -23.30
CA SER A 19 7.53 0.04 -23.67
C SER A 19 8.86 -0.13 -22.94
N PRO A 20 9.23 -1.36 -22.53
CA PRO A 20 10.51 -1.60 -21.88
C PRO A 20 11.66 -1.26 -22.82
N PHE A 21 12.69 -0.60 -22.29
CA PHE A 21 13.94 -0.35 -23.01
C PHE A 21 14.68 -1.68 -23.27
N LYS A 22 15.36 -1.77 -24.41
CA LYS A 22 16.13 -2.96 -24.78
C LYS A 22 17.57 -2.89 -24.27
N THR A 23 18.11 -1.69 -24.06
CA THR A 23 19.48 -1.46 -23.57
C THR A 23 19.55 -0.29 -22.59
N LEU A 24 20.60 -0.25 -21.77
CA LEU A 24 20.86 0.85 -20.83
C LEU A 24 21.17 2.18 -21.54
N GLU A 25 21.83 2.12 -22.70
CA GLU A 25 22.14 3.31 -23.50
C GLU A 25 20.88 3.94 -24.11
N GLU A 26 19.91 3.12 -24.52
CA GLU A 26 18.60 3.58 -24.97
C GLU A 26 17.85 4.30 -23.84
N GLU A 27 17.86 3.73 -22.63
CA GLU A 27 17.24 4.32 -21.45
C GLU A 27 17.89 5.67 -21.09
N ALA A 28 19.22 5.74 -21.06
CA ALA A 28 19.94 6.97 -20.75
C ALA A 28 19.62 8.10 -21.75
N ASN A 29 19.71 7.80 -23.05
CA ASN A 29 19.38 8.77 -24.11
C ASN A 29 17.91 9.22 -24.05
N PHE A 30 17.00 8.32 -23.69
CA PHE A 30 15.59 8.66 -23.51
C PHE A 30 15.41 9.66 -22.36
N TRP A 31 16.01 9.42 -21.20
CA TRP A 31 15.87 10.29 -20.03
C TRP A 31 16.64 11.61 -20.14
N ASP A 32 17.73 11.66 -20.90
CA ASP A 32 18.44 12.91 -21.20
C ASP A 32 17.61 13.86 -22.07
N THR A 33 16.66 13.32 -22.84
CA THR A 33 15.83 14.09 -23.80
C THR A 33 14.37 14.24 -23.38
N HIS A 34 13.87 13.44 -22.44
CA HIS A 34 12.47 13.43 -22.01
C HIS A 34 12.35 13.69 -20.51
N SER A 35 11.54 14.68 -20.12
CA SER A 35 11.16 14.87 -18.73
C SER A 35 9.89 14.11 -18.37
N ALA A 36 9.85 13.51 -17.18
CA ALA A 36 8.66 12.83 -16.66
C ALA A 36 7.46 13.78 -16.51
N VAL A 37 7.70 15.09 -16.36
CA VAL A 37 6.66 16.09 -16.16
C VAL A 37 6.11 16.68 -17.46
N ASP A 38 6.83 16.58 -18.58
CA ASP A 38 6.40 17.18 -19.86
C ASP A 38 5.12 16.53 -20.41
N GLN A 39 4.88 15.28 -20.02
CA GLN A 39 3.70 14.52 -20.42
C GLN A 39 2.49 14.71 -19.47
N ILE A 40 2.67 15.48 -18.39
CA ILE A 40 1.61 15.74 -17.41
C ILE A 40 0.85 17.01 -17.82
N ASN A 41 -0.36 16.82 -18.35
CA ASN A 41 -1.25 17.87 -18.80
C ASN A 41 -2.57 17.87 -18.02
N LYS A 42 -3.37 18.93 -18.19
CA LYS A 42 -4.71 19.00 -17.60
C LYS A 42 -5.59 17.89 -18.20
N GLY A 43 -5.93 16.90 -17.38
CA GLY A 43 -6.69 15.71 -17.81
C GLY A 43 -5.87 14.42 -17.90
N THR A 44 -4.57 14.46 -17.60
CA THR A 44 -3.76 13.24 -17.44
C THR A 44 -4.38 12.33 -16.38
N LEU A 45 -4.68 11.09 -16.77
CA LEU A 45 -5.27 10.09 -15.90
C LEU A 45 -4.21 9.65 -14.89
N VAL A 46 -4.50 9.84 -13.60
CA VAL A 46 -3.68 9.33 -12.51
C VAL A 46 -4.29 8.01 -12.05
N GLY A 47 -3.50 6.94 -12.10
CA GLY A 47 -3.89 5.66 -11.53
C GLY A 47 -3.93 5.76 -10.01
N PHE A 48 -5.12 5.85 -9.44
CA PHE A 48 -5.29 5.70 -7.99
C PHE A 48 -5.30 4.20 -7.67
N HIS A 49 -4.19 3.69 -7.12
CA HIS A 49 -4.22 2.38 -6.47
C HIS A 49 -4.96 2.54 -5.14
N GLN A 50 -6.28 2.29 -5.15
CA GLN A 50 -7.04 2.19 -3.92
C GLN A 50 -6.57 0.94 -3.19
N ALA A 51 -5.61 1.09 -2.26
CA ALA A 51 -5.16 -0.02 -1.44
C ALA A 51 -6.39 -0.68 -0.81
N ASN A 52 -6.51 -2.00 -0.96
CA ASN A 52 -7.57 -2.77 -0.31
C ASN A 52 -7.49 -2.50 1.18
N LYS A 53 -8.44 -1.72 1.71
CA LYS A 53 -8.42 -1.32 3.10
C LYS A 53 -8.57 -2.57 3.96
N THR A 54 -7.55 -2.89 4.73
CA THR A 54 -7.64 -3.93 5.76
C THR A 54 -8.73 -3.56 6.76
N LYS A 55 -9.52 -4.54 7.19
CA LYS A 55 -10.52 -4.32 8.25
C LYS A 55 -9.81 -4.18 9.60
N THR A 56 -10.35 -3.31 10.46
CA THR A 56 -9.85 -3.12 11.83
C THR A 56 -10.60 -4.04 12.78
N LEU A 57 -9.86 -4.72 13.66
CA LEU A 57 -10.40 -5.49 14.79
C LEU A 57 -10.05 -4.74 16.08
N THR A 58 -11.04 -4.43 16.91
CA THR A 58 -10.82 -3.83 18.23
C THR A 58 -11.03 -4.89 19.30
N ILE A 59 -10.02 -5.13 20.12
CA ILE A 59 -10.05 -6.09 21.24
C ILE A 59 -9.72 -5.37 22.55
N ARG A 60 -10.40 -5.75 23.63
CA ARG A 60 -10.05 -5.32 24.98
C ARG A 60 -9.07 -6.33 25.57
N VAL A 61 -7.99 -5.83 26.14
CA VAL A 61 -6.94 -6.60 26.81
C VAL A 61 -6.60 -5.92 28.13
N GLN A 62 -6.04 -6.65 29.09
CA GLN A 62 -5.59 -6.03 30.33
C GLN A 62 -4.40 -5.09 30.05
N PRO A 63 -4.22 -4.02 30.85
CA PRO A 63 -3.12 -3.08 30.66
C PRO A 63 -1.74 -3.77 30.71
N GLU A 64 -1.57 -4.76 31.57
CA GLU A 64 -0.31 -5.48 31.78
C GLU A 64 0.06 -6.33 30.55
N ASP A 65 -0.94 -6.96 29.92
CA ASP A 65 -0.75 -7.75 28.69
C ASP A 65 -0.36 -6.84 27.52
N LEU A 66 -1.01 -5.68 27.40
CA LEU A 66 -0.69 -4.71 26.35
C LEU A 66 0.73 -4.15 26.51
N GLN A 67 1.15 -3.92 27.76
CA GLN A 67 2.51 -3.48 28.05
C GLN A 67 3.54 -4.55 27.67
N SER A 68 3.29 -5.80 28.05
CA SER A 68 4.13 -6.94 27.69
C SER A 68 4.28 -7.10 26.18
N LEU A 69 3.18 -6.96 25.43
CA LEU A 69 3.19 -6.99 23.96
C LEU A 69 4.07 -5.86 23.38
N ARG A 70 3.99 -4.64 23.92
CA ARG A 70 4.79 -3.49 23.47
C ARG A 70 6.28 -3.73 23.67
N GLU A 71 6.66 -4.26 24.83
CA GLU A 71 8.07 -4.55 25.14
C GLU A 71 8.64 -5.64 24.24
N LEU A 72 7.88 -6.71 23.98
CA LEU A 72 8.28 -7.77 23.06
C LEU A 72 8.41 -7.26 21.63
N ALA A 73 7.45 -6.46 21.16
CA ALA A 73 7.49 -5.87 19.82
C ALA A 73 8.69 -4.92 19.67
N PHE A 74 8.98 -4.10 20.69
CA PHE A 74 10.12 -3.19 20.71
C PHE A 74 11.46 -3.93 20.61
N LYS A 75 11.64 -5.02 21.38
CA LYS A 75 12.84 -5.87 21.31
C LYS A 75 13.05 -6.48 19.91
N GLN A 76 11.98 -6.64 19.14
CA GLN A 76 12.00 -7.17 17.77
C GLN A 76 12.05 -6.07 16.69
N GLY A 77 12.06 -4.78 17.07
CA GLY A 77 12.07 -3.66 16.13
C GLY A 77 10.77 -3.48 15.34
N ILE A 78 9.65 -4.00 15.84
CA ILE A 78 8.34 -3.93 15.17
C ILE A 78 7.28 -3.26 16.06
N GLY A 79 6.18 -2.82 15.44
CA GLY A 79 5.05 -2.25 16.17
C GLY A 79 4.23 -3.31 16.91
N PRO A 80 3.57 -2.97 18.04
CA PRO A 80 2.75 -3.91 18.80
C PRO A 80 1.58 -4.48 17.99
N THR A 81 0.98 -3.67 17.11
CA THR A 81 -0.09 -4.12 16.19
C THR A 81 0.42 -5.11 15.15
N THR A 82 1.65 -4.93 14.66
CA THR A 82 2.30 -5.86 13.73
C THR A 82 2.56 -7.20 14.41
N LEU A 83 3.13 -7.20 15.61
CA LEU A 83 3.38 -8.42 16.38
C LEU A 83 2.07 -9.16 16.69
N ALA A 84 1.06 -8.45 17.19
CA ALA A 84 -0.26 -9.06 17.46
C ALA A 84 -0.88 -9.67 16.21
N ARG A 85 -0.77 -8.99 15.05
CA ARG A 85 -1.25 -9.53 13.78
C ARG A 85 -0.53 -10.81 13.39
N MET A 86 0.79 -10.87 13.56
CA MET A 86 1.59 -12.05 13.22
C MET A 86 1.14 -13.26 14.05
N TRP A 87 1.07 -13.12 15.38
CA TRP A 87 0.60 -14.20 16.27
C TRP A 87 -0.84 -14.61 15.98
N LEU A 88 -1.73 -13.65 15.69
CA LEU A 88 -3.10 -13.97 15.31
C LEU A 88 -3.16 -14.83 14.03
N LEU A 89 -2.37 -14.48 13.01
CA LEU A 89 -2.32 -15.23 11.76
C LEU A 89 -1.71 -16.62 11.95
N GLU A 90 -0.67 -16.74 12.78
CA GLU A 90 -0.06 -18.02 13.15
C GLU A 90 -1.09 -18.95 13.79
N LYS A 91 -1.84 -18.47 14.79
CA LYS A 91 -2.89 -19.27 15.45
C LYS A 91 -4.06 -19.61 14.56
N LEU A 92 -4.46 -18.72 13.65
CA LEU A 92 -5.46 -19.02 12.64
C LEU A 92 -5.00 -20.07 11.63
N HIS A 93 -3.70 -20.11 11.31
CA HIS A 93 -3.14 -21.11 10.43
C HIS A 93 -3.12 -22.48 11.11
N GLU A 94 -2.59 -22.58 12.33
CA GLU A 94 -2.58 -23.80 13.14
C GLU A 94 -3.98 -24.39 13.35
N SER A 95 -4.99 -23.54 13.52
CA SER A 95 -6.38 -23.97 13.76
C SER A 95 -7.07 -24.54 12.51
N LYS A 96 -6.55 -24.26 11.31
CA LYS A 96 -7.12 -24.78 10.05
C LYS A 96 -6.53 -26.11 9.62
N THR A 97 -5.35 -26.45 10.12
CA THR A 97 -4.64 -27.70 9.82
C THR A 97 -5.03 -28.85 10.75
N LYS A 98 -5.79 -28.58 11.81
CA LYS A 98 -6.51 -29.57 12.62
C LYS A 98 -7.91 -29.80 12.08
#